data_AF-A0A438N1D8-F1
#
_entry.id   AF-A0A438N1D8-F1
#
_cell.length_a   1.000
_cell.length_b   1.000
_cell.length_c   1.000
_cell.angle_alpha   90.00
_cell.angle_beta   90.00
_cell.angle_gamma   90.00
#
_symmetry.space_group_name_H-M   'P 1'
#
loop_
_entity.id
_entity.type
_entity.pdbx_description
1 polymer ?
#
loop_
_entity_poly.entity_id
_entity_poly.type
_entity_poly.pdbx_seq_one_letter_code
_entity_poly.pdbx_strand_id
1 'polypeptide(L)'
;MSGRGAMYAKMAAVMVTFCVGGPALMYYVTPAEGELFKRFNPELQQRNLDLRNERLKNYEEFVTQLKEYSKSDKPIWVAAAEAQAKAKEQSVQAKVEQDVLQQRMREEMRAEAQGSQAAKGKV
;
A
#
# COMPACT_ATOMS: atom_id res chain seq x y z
N MET A 1 17.72 28.50 52.61
CA MET A 1 17.69 27.09 52.15
C MET A 1 16.23 26.69 51.99
N SER A 2 15.75 26.39 50.79
CA SER A 2 14.38 25.88 50.62
C SER A 2 14.25 24.55 51.38
N GLY A 3 13.24 24.43 52.24
CA GLY A 3 12.97 23.19 52.96
C GLY A 3 12.69 22.04 51.98
N ARG A 4 13.00 20.80 52.39
CA ARG A 4 12.87 19.59 51.55
C ARG A 4 11.47 19.46 50.91
N GLY A 5 10.41 19.86 51.62
CA GLY A 5 9.04 19.90 51.07
C GLY A 5 8.87 20.84 49.87
N ALA A 6 9.50 22.02 49.89
CA ALA A 6 9.47 22.95 48.76
C ALA A 6 10.25 22.42 47.54
N MET A 7 11.28 21.60 47.75
CA MET A 7 11.99 20.91 46.68
C MET A 7 11.12 19.85 46.01
N TYR A 8 10.46 19.00 46.79
CA TYR A 8 9.55 17.98 46.25
C TYR A 8 8.35 18.58 45.52
N ALA A 9 7.79 19.68 46.02
CA ALA A 9 6.70 20.38 45.35
C ALA A 9 7.11 20.91 43.96
N LYS A 10 8.33 21.47 43.83
CA LYS A 10 8.87 21.92 42.54
C LYS A 10 9.08 20.76 41.57
N MET A 11 9.61 19.64 42.06
CA MET A 11 9.83 18.45 41.23
C MET A 11 8.50 17.83 40.76
N ALA A 12 7.50 17.77 41.63
CA ALA A 12 6.16 17.30 41.26
C ALA A 12 5.50 18.23 40.24
N ALA A 13 5.62 19.55 40.40
CA ALA A 13 5.09 20.52 39.44
C ALA A 13 5.70 20.31 38.05
N VAL A 14 7.03 20.18 37.96
CA VAL A 14 7.72 19.91 36.69
C VAL A 14 7.23 18.60 36.07
N MET A 15 7.15 17.51 36.84
CA MET A 15 6.69 16.22 36.33
C MET A 15 5.28 16.30 35.74
N VAL A 16 4.34 16.94 36.45
CA VAL A 16 2.98 17.13 35.95
C VAL A 16 2.97 17.97 34.68
N THR A 17 3.77 19.05 34.61
CA THR A 17 3.86 19.87 33.40
C THR A 17 4.35 19.08 32.20
N PHE A 18 5.36 18.20 32.34
CA PHE A 18 5.84 17.41 31.21
C PHE A 18 4.90 16.26 30.84
N CYS A 19 4.39 15.53 31.84
CA CYS A 19 3.52 14.38 31.61
C CYS A 19 2.15 14.76 31.05
N VAL A 20 1.60 15.93 31.43
CA VAL A 20 0.30 16.42 30.91
C VAL A 20 0.51 17.39 29.76
N GLY A 21 1.47 18.31 29.88
CA GLY A 21 1.73 19.32 28.87
C GLY A 21 2.27 18.76 27.56
N GLY A 22 3.05 17.67 27.59
CA GLY A 22 3.51 16.99 26.38
C GLY A 22 2.34 16.48 25.52
N PRO A 23 1.50 15.56 26.06
CA PRO A 23 0.30 15.10 25.36
C PRO A 23 -0.67 16.24 25.01
N ALA A 24 -0.87 17.22 25.91
CA ALA A 24 -1.76 18.35 25.63
C ALA A 24 -1.29 19.21 24.45
N LEU A 25 0.02 19.50 24.37
CA LEU A 25 0.61 20.21 23.23
C LEU A 25 0.48 19.38 21.95
N MET A 26 0.69 18.07 22.02
CA MET A 26 0.54 17.19 20.87
C MET A 26 -0.90 17.22 20.34
N TYR A 27 -1.90 17.09 21.20
CA TYR A 27 -3.31 17.18 20.79
C TYR A 27 -3.70 18.56 20.27
N TYR A 28 -3.07 19.62 20.77
CA TYR A 28 -3.33 20.98 20.29
C TYR A 28 -2.78 21.23 18.87
N VAL A 29 -1.59 20.71 18.58
CA VAL A 29 -0.93 20.91 17.27
C VAL A 29 -1.42 19.92 16.22
N THR A 30 -1.75 18.70 16.64
CA THR A 30 -2.21 17.67 15.72
C THR A 30 -3.62 18.01 15.24
N PRO A 31 -3.83 18.27 13.94
CA PRO A 31 -5.15 18.61 13.42
C PRO A 31 -6.11 17.43 13.64
N ALA A 32 -7.37 17.75 13.92
CA ALA A 32 -8.41 16.74 14.11
C ALA A 32 -8.67 15.94 12.84
N GLU A 33 -9.18 14.71 12.99
CA GLU A 33 -9.49 13.83 11.87
C GLU A 33 -10.44 14.53 10.89
N GLY A 34 -9.99 14.69 9.64
CA GLY A 34 -10.78 15.32 8.56
C GLY A 34 -10.61 16.84 8.41
N GLU A 35 -9.95 17.55 9.32
CA GLU A 35 -9.62 18.97 9.09
C GLU A 35 -8.63 19.16 7.93
N LEU A 36 -7.65 18.26 7.83
CA LEU A 36 -6.68 18.27 6.73
C LEU A 36 -7.38 18.03 5.38
N PHE A 37 -8.39 17.17 5.37
CA PHE A 37 -9.17 16.87 4.17
C PHE A 37 -9.93 18.10 3.64
N LYS A 38 -10.51 18.90 4.55
CA LYS A 38 -11.22 20.14 4.20
C LYS A 38 -10.30 21.21 3.61
N ARG A 39 -9.01 21.19 3.92
CA ARG A 39 -8.01 22.13 3.40
C ARG A 39 -7.47 21.73 2.01
N PHE A 40 -7.78 20.53 1.51
CA PHE A 40 -7.34 20.08 0.19
C PHE A 40 -8.16 20.71 -0.94
N ASN A 41 -7.53 20.86 -2.12
CA ASN A 41 -8.21 21.22 -3.37
C ASN A 41 -9.32 20.19 -3.70
N PRO A 42 -10.51 20.58 -4.21
CA PRO A 42 -11.59 19.66 -4.60
C PRO A 42 -11.17 18.41 -5.39
N GLU A 43 -10.23 18.54 -6.32
CA GLU A 43 -9.72 17.39 -7.09
C GLU A 43 -9.05 16.34 -6.19
N LEU A 44 -8.22 16.79 -5.23
CA LEU A 44 -7.53 15.91 -4.29
C LEU A 44 -8.49 15.29 -3.28
N GLN A 45 -9.58 15.99 -2.95
CA GLN A 45 -10.63 15.45 -2.08
C GLN A 45 -11.32 14.26 -2.77
N GLN A 46 -11.72 14.41 -4.03
CA GLN A 46 -12.33 13.34 -4.83
C GLN A 46 -11.37 12.15 -4.97
N ARG A 47 -10.13 12.41 -5.39
CA ARG A 47 -9.11 11.35 -5.50
C ARG A 47 -8.86 10.60 -4.19
N ASN A 48 -8.88 11.29 -3.05
CA ASN A 48 -8.72 10.63 -1.75
C ASN A 48 -9.91 9.74 -1.38
N LEU A 49 -11.13 10.12 -1.78
CA LEU A 49 -12.34 9.33 -1.58
C LEU A 49 -12.31 8.07 -2.46
N ASP A 50 -11.93 8.22 -3.73
CA ASP A 50 -11.84 7.11 -4.68
C ASP A 50 -10.76 6.10 -4.24
N LEU A 51 -9.59 6.60 -3.85
CA LEU A 51 -8.47 5.78 -3.37
C LEU A 51 -8.67 5.24 -1.96
N ARG A 52 -9.78 5.56 -1.26
CA ARG A 52 -9.98 5.12 0.12
C ARG A 52 -10.06 3.59 0.18
N ASN A 53 -10.91 2.99 -0.65
CA ASN A 53 -11.08 1.53 -0.68
C ASN A 53 -9.80 0.83 -1.11
N GLU A 54 -9.09 1.39 -2.10
CA GLU A 54 -7.81 0.86 -2.55
C GLU A 54 -6.76 0.90 -1.43
N ARG A 55 -6.66 2.01 -0.68
CA ARG A 55 -5.76 2.12 0.47
C ARG A 55 -6.07 1.09 1.57
N LEU A 56 -7.35 0.86 1.87
CA LEU A 56 -7.74 -0.16 2.85
C LEU A 56 -7.31 -1.56 2.37
N LYS A 57 -7.60 -1.88 1.11
CA LYS A 57 -7.21 -3.16 0.52
C LYS A 57 -5.69 -3.36 0.52
N ASN A 58 -4.94 -2.35 0.07
CA ASN A 58 -3.47 -2.39 0.04
C ASN A 58 -2.89 -2.53 1.45
N TYR A 59 -3.51 -1.93 2.45
CA TYR A 59 -3.11 -2.06 3.84
C TYR A 59 -3.36 -3.46 4.39
N GLU A 60 -4.53 -4.04 4.15
CA GLU A 60 -4.85 -5.42 4.55
C GLU A 60 -3.91 -6.44 3.88
N GLU A 61 -3.64 -6.25 2.59
CA GLU A 61 -2.69 -7.07 1.84
C GLU A 61 -1.28 -6.94 2.41
N PHE A 62 -0.82 -5.72 2.68
CA PHE A 62 0.48 -5.46 3.29
C PHE A 62 0.62 -6.13 4.67
N VAL A 63 -0.38 -6.00 5.54
CA VAL A 63 -0.38 -6.65 6.86
C VAL A 63 -0.37 -8.18 6.71
N THR A 64 -1.07 -8.71 5.72
CA THR A 64 -1.08 -10.15 5.44
C THR A 64 0.29 -10.64 4.98
N GLN A 65 0.96 -9.92 4.07
CA GLN A 65 2.32 -10.23 3.63
C GLN A 65 3.33 -10.10 4.79
N LEU A 66 3.21 -9.07 5.63
CA LEU A 66 4.03 -8.89 6.82
C LEU A 66 3.91 -10.07 7.79
N LYS A 67 2.68 -10.55 8.03
CA LYS A 67 2.45 -11.73 8.87
C LYS A 67 3.12 -12.96 8.28
N GLU A 68 3.12 -13.11 6.96
CA GLU A 68 3.79 -14.21 6.28
C GLU A 68 5.32 -14.11 6.41
N TYR A 69 5.89 -12.92 6.18
CA TYR A 69 7.32 -12.68 6.31
C TYR A 69 7.81 -12.85 7.75
N SER A 70 6.99 -12.50 8.73
CA SER A 70 7.30 -12.68 10.16
C SER A 70 7.41 -14.15 10.58
N LYS A 71 6.92 -15.11 9.79
CA LYS A 71 7.09 -16.54 10.06
C LYS A 71 8.49 -17.04 9.70
N SER A 72 9.25 -16.28 8.92
CA SER A 72 10.62 -16.61 8.56
C SER A 72 11.58 -16.10 9.63
N ASP A 73 12.63 -16.87 9.91
CA ASP A 73 13.74 -16.44 10.77
C ASP A 73 14.62 -15.36 10.11
N LYS A 74 14.36 -15.03 8.84
CA LYS A 74 15.07 -13.99 8.11
C LYS A 74 14.53 -12.60 8.48
N PRO A 75 15.37 -11.55 8.41
CA PRO A 75 14.87 -10.18 8.57
C PRO A 75 13.77 -9.86 7.53
N ILE A 76 12.73 -9.16 7.95
CA ILE A 76 11.52 -8.89 7.14
C ILE A 76 11.87 -8.25 5.78
N TRP A 77 12.87 -7.35 5.73
CA TRP A 77 13.28 -6.71 4.48
C TRP A 77 13.92 -7.68 3.48
N VAL A 78 14.62 -8.72 3.96
CA VAL A 78 15.21 -9.77 3.10
C VAL A 78 14.10 -10.65 2.54
N ALA A 79 13.18 -11.09 3.40
CA ALA A 79 12.03 -11.91 2.98
C ALA A 79 11.14 -11.16 1.97
N ALA A 80 10.91 -9.86 2.18
CA ALA A 80 10.16 -9.01 1.25
C ALA A 80 10.88 -8.85 -0.10
N ALA A 81 12.21 -8.65 -0.11
CA ALA A 81 12.98 -8.54 -1.34
C ALA A 81 12.98 -9.85 -2.14
N GLU A 82 13.12 -11.01 -1.47
CA GLU A 82 13.00 -12.33 -2.09
C GLU A 82 11.62 -12.56 -2.70
N ALA A 83 10.54 -12.21 -1.96
CA ALA A 83 9.18 -12.32 -2.46
C ALA A 83 8.93 -11.41 -3.67
N GLN A 84 9.48 -10.18 -3.66
CA GLN A 84 9.37 -9.26 -4.78
C GLN A 84 10.14 -9.78 -6.02
N ALA A 85 11.32 -10.38 -5.83
CA ALA A 85 12.08 -10.99 -6.92
C ALA A 85 11.29 -12.14 -7.56
N LYS A 86 10.73 -13.05 -6.75
CA LYS A 86 9.88 -14.14 -7.23
C LYS A 86 8.63 -13.63 -7.96
N ALA A 87 7.96 -12.61 -7.44
CA ALA A 87 6.78 -12.02 -8.08
C ALA A 87 7.12 -11.41 -9.45
N LYS A 88 8.29 -10.76 -9.58
CA LYS A 88 8.77 -10.22 -10.86
C LYS A 88 9.02 -11.34 -11.87
N GLU A 89 9.72 -12.40 -11.47
CA GLU A 89 9.98 -13.56 -12.33
C GLU A 89 8.67 -14.21 -12.83
N GLN A 90 7.72 -14.44 -11.93
CA GLN A 90 6.41 -14.98 -12.27
C GLN A 90 5.64 -14.07 -13.22
N SER A 91 5.70 -12.74 -13.01
CA SER A 91 5.03 -11.78 -13.89
C SER A 91 5.61 -11.76 -15.31
N VAL A 92 6.93 -11.97 -15.44
CA VAL A 92 7.60 -12.06 -16.74
C VAL A 92 7.22 -13.36 -17.43
N GLN A 93 7.25 -14.48 -16.71
CA GLN A 93 6.84 -15.79 -17.25
C GLN A 93 5.39 -15.77 -17.72
N ALA A 94 4.47 -15.22 -16.92
CA ALA A 94 3.06 -15.10 -17.26
C ALA A 94 2.83 -14.23 -18.51
N LYS A 95 3.60 -13.15 -18.69
CA LYS A 95 3.54 -12.31 -19.90
C LYS A 95 4.01 -13.08 -21.14
N VAL A 96 5.14 -13.78 -21.05
CA VAL A 96 5.66 -14.60 -22.14
C VAL A 96 4.65 -15.67 -22.55
N GLU A 97 4.02 -16.34 -21.57
CA GLU A 97 3.02 -17.36 -21.84
C GLU A 97 1.76 -16.76 -22.50
N GLN A 98 1.28 -15.60 -22.03
CA GLN A 98 0.18 -14.88 -22.69
C GLN A 98 0.53 -14.49 -24.14
N ASP A 99 1.74 -13.98 -24.38
CA ASP A 99 2.17 -13.57 -25.72
C ASP A 99 2.20 -14.78 -26.67
N VAL A 100 2.69 -15.93 -26.21
CA VAL A 100 2.70 -17.17 -26.99
C VAL A 100 1.28 -17.65 -27.30
N LEU A 101 0.38 -17.64 -26.32
CA LEU A 101 -1.03 -18.00 -26.53
C LEU A 101 -1.71 -17.03 -27.51
N GLN A 102 -1.43 -15.73 -27.41
CA GLN A 102 -2.00 -14.73 -28.30
C GLN A 102 -1.47 -14.88 -29.73
N GLN A 103 -0.20 -15.26 -29.91
CA GLN A 103 0.35 -15.57 -31.22
C GLN A 103 -0.32 -16.80 -31.84
N ARG A 104 -0.50 -17.89 -31.08
CA ARG A 104 -1.22 -19.08 -31.57
C ARG A 104 -2.65 -18.78 -32.00
N MET A 105 -3.42 -18.04 -31.18
CA MET A 105 -4.78 -17.64 -31.55
C MET A 105 -4.82 -16.77 -32.82
N ARG A 106 -3.82 -15.89 -33.02
CA ARG A 106 -3.73 -15.07 -34.24
C ARG A 106 -3.42 -15.91 -35.48
N GLU A 107 -2.60 -16.96 -35.35
CA GLU A 107 -2.29 -17.88 -36.43
C GLU A 107 -3.50 -18.73 -36.82
N GLU A 108 -4.25 -19.25 -35.84
CA GLU A 108 -5.50 -19.99 -36.07
C GLU A 108 -6.55 -19.12 -36.78
N MET A 109 -6.79 -17.88 -36.30
CA MET A 109 -7.71 -16.95 -36.97
C MET A 109 -7.29 -16.60 -38.41
N ARG A 110 -5.98 -16.52 -38.69
CA ARG A 110 -5.47 -16.29 -40.05
C ARG A 110 -5.69 -17.50 -40.94
N ALA A 111 -5.49 -18.72 -40.43
CA ALA A 111 -5.73 -19.95 -41.18
C ALA A 111 -7.22 -20.14 -41.51
N GLU A 112 -8.11 -19.85 -40.56
CA GLU A 112 -9.57 -19.90 -40.78
C GLU A 112 -10.05 -18.85 -41.79
N ALA A 113 -9.52 -17.62 -41.72
CA ALA A 113 -9.85 -16.56 -42.67
C ALA A 113 -9.41 -16.91 -44.09
N GLN A 114 -8.22 -17.50 -44.27
CA GLN A 114 -7.73 -17.95 -45.57
C GLN A 114 -8.49 -19.17 -46.10
N GLY A 115 -8.87 -20.12 -45.23
CA GLY A 115 -9.74 -21.24 -45.59
C GLY A 115 -11.15 -20.81 -46.03
N SER A 116 -11.72 -19.79 -45.38
CA SER A 116 -13.03 -19.22 -45.73
C SER A 116 -13.00 -18.47 -47.07
N GLN A 117 -11.92 -17.73 -47.38
CA GLN A 117 -11.77 -17.06 -48.67
C GLN A 117 -11.53 -18.03 -49.83
N ALA A 118 -10.80 -19.12 -49.61
CA ALA A 118 -10.61 -20.17 -50.61
C ALA A 118 -11.92 -20.91 -50.97
N ALA A 119 -12.86 -21.02 -50.01
CA ALA A 119 -14.18 -21.61 -50.25
C ALA A 119 -15.13 -20.68 -51.03
N LYS A 120 -14.95 -19.35 -50.92
CA LYS A 120 -15.83 -18.36 -51.56
C LYS A 120 -15.44 -17.99 -53.00
N GLY A 121 -14.19 -18.28 -53.42
CA GLY A 121 -13.69 -18.07 -54.79
C GLY A 121 -13.96 -19.22 -55.76
N LYS A 122 -14.72 -20.23 -55.35
CA LYS A 122 -15.05 -21.43 -56.14
C LYS A 122 -16.56 -21.52 -56.39
N VAL A 123 -17.15 -20.45 -56.92
CA VAL A 123 -18.53 -20.39 -57.44
C VAL A 123 -18.51 -19.60 -58.73
#